data_AF-A0A5A9PGY4-F1
#
_entry.id   AF-A0A5A9PGY4-F1
#
_cell.length_a   1.000
_cell.length_b   1.000
_cell.length_c   1.000
_cell.angle_alpha   90.00
_cell.angle_beta   90.00
_cell.angle_gamma   90.00
#
_symmetry.space_group_name_H-M   'P 1'
#
loop_
_entity.id
_entity.type
_entity.pdbx_description
1 polymer ?
#
loop_
_entity_poly.entity_id
_entity_poly.type
_entity_poly.pdbx_seq_one_letter_code
_entity_poly.pdbx_strand_id
1 'polypeptide(L)' 'MQMVRTACRFRLHGTAEPPFKRMSVMFEDYVYAVTISGQKVFVVKRQNNQREPVTV' A
#
# COMPACT_ATOMS: atom_id res chain seq x y z
N MET A 1 7.26 -8.60 -8.99
CA MET A 1 6.65 -8.22 -7.70
C MET A 1 7.50 -8.60 -6.49
N GLN A 2 8.75 -8.13 -6.42
CA GLN A 2 9.64 -8.50 -5.31
C GLN A 2 9.19 -7.88 -3.97
N MET A 3 8.94 -6.56 -3.96
CA MET A 3 8.50 -5.85 -2.75
C MET A 3 7.23 -6.45 -2.13
N VAL A 4 6.22 -6.72 -2.96
CA VAL A 4 4.95 -7.32 -2.52
C VAL A 4 5.18 -8.70 -1.90
N ARG A 5 5.96 -9.57 -2.56
CA ARG A 5 6.27 -10.91 -2.05
C ARG A 5 7.03 -10.86 -0.72
N THR A 6 7.97 -9.94 -0.57
CA THR A 6 8.72 -9.74 0.67
C THR A 6 7.80 -9.22 1.78
N ALA A 7 7.02 -8.18 1.51
CA ALA A 7 6.11 -7.60 2.49
C ALA A 7 5.05 -8.60 2.96
N CYS A 8 4.53 -9.45 2.08
CA CYS A 8 3.56 -10.50 2.44
C CYS A 8 4.13 -11.58 3.37
N ARG A 9 5.45 -11.80 3.34
CA ARG A 9 6.13 -12.76 4.22
C ARG A 9 6.45 -12.17 5.59
N PHE A 10 6.49 -10.84 5.68
CA PHE A 10 6.76 -10.15 6.93
C PHE A 10 5.49 -10.08 7.77
N ARG A 11 5.56 -10.66 8.97
CA ARG A 11 4.46 -10.64 9.94
C ARG A 11 4.92 -9.87 11.16
N LEU A 12 4.24 -8.78 11.48
CA LEU A 12 4.44 -8.10 12.74
C LEU A 12 3.79 -8.93 13.85
N HIS A 13 4.51 -9.13 14.96
CA HIS A 13 3.95 -9.86 16.09
C HIS A 13 2.69 -9.15 16.61
N GLY A 14 1.62 -9.92 16.82
CA GLY A 14 0.35 -9.41 17.34
C GLY A 14 -0.62 -8.85 16.29
N THR A 15 -0.29 -8.86 14.99
CA THR A 15 -1.23 -8.44 13.93
C THR A 15 -2.01 -9.63 13.37
N ALA A 16 -3.33 -9.48 13.21
CA ALA A 16 -4.17 -10.44 12.51
C ALA A 16 -3.86 -10.48 11.00
N GLU A 17 -4.16 -11.60 10.32
CA GLU A 17 -4.08 -11.63 8.86
C GLU A 17 -5.13 -10.72 8.22
N PRO A 18 -4.81 -10.05 7.08
CA PRO A 18 -3.56 -10.09 6.32
C PRO A 18 -2.45 -9.17 6.90
N PRO A 19 -1.16 -9.37 6.54
CA PRO A 19 -0.03 -8.61 7.10
C PRO A 19 -0.11 -7.10 6.86
N PHE A 20 -0.83 -6.66 5.82
CA PHE A 20 -1.17 -5.27 5.57
C PHE A 20 -2.42 -5.17 4.68
N LYS A 21 -3.17 -4.07 4.81
CA LYS A 21 -4.29 -3.74 3.89
C LYS A 21 -3.81 -3.03 2.62
N ARG A 22 -2.79 -2.17 2.74
CA ARG A 22 -2.21 -1.40 1.62
C ARG A 22 -0.74 -1.09 1.90
N MET A 23 0.10 -1.29 0.89
CA MET A 23 1.52 -0.87 0.90
C MET A 23 1.66 0.43 0.11
N SER A 24 2.39 1.40 0.64
CA SER A 24 2.68 2.67 -0.05
C SER A 24 4.18 2.87 -0.20
N VAL A 25 4.61 3.17 -1.42
CA VAL A 25 5.99 3.60 -1.71
C VAL A 25 5.92 5.10 -2.01
N MET A 26 6.46 5.89 -1.08
CA MET A 26 6.40 7.35 -1.10
C MET A 26 7.61 7.90 -1.87
N PHE A 27 7.36 8.73 -2.87
CA PHE A 27 8.34 9.62 -3.49
C PHE A 27 7.94 11.07 -3.19
N GLU A 28 8.79 12.03 -3.54
CA GLU A 28 8.51 13.46 -3.31
C GLU A 28 7.19 13.86 -3.99
N ASP A 29 7.07 13.64 -5.31
CA ASP A 29 5.93 14.13 -6.10
C ASP A 29 4.78 13.12 -6.24
N TYR A 30 5.03 11.84 -5.99
CA TYR A 30 4.05 10.79 -6.23
C TYR A 30 4.17 9.61 -5.27
N VAL A 31 3.11 8.81 -5.20
CA VAL A 31 3.03 7.63 -4.36
C VAL A 31 2.54 6.47 -5.20
N TYR A 32 3.22 5.32 -5.08
CA TYR A 32 2.63 4.05 -5.51
C TYR A 32 1.84 3.44 -4.35
N ALA A 33 0.54 3.25 -4.56
CA ALA A 33 -0.33 2.54 -3.64
C ALA A 33 -0.59 1.12 -4.17
N VAL A 34 -0.31 0.11 -3.35
CA VAL A 34 -0.40 -1.30 -3.72
C VAL A 34 -1.35 -2.04 -2.78
N THR A 35 -2.29 -2.79 -3.34
CA THR A 35 -3.17 -3.70 -2.59
C THR A 35 -3.22 -5.07 -3.26
N ILE A 36 -3.64 -6.08 -2.50
CA ILE A 36 -3.80 -7.45 -2.98
C ILE A 36 -5.24 -7.87 -2.69
N SER A 37 -5.91 -8.43 -3.70
CA SER A 37 -7.22 -9.05 -3.53
C SER A 37 -7.23 -10.38 -4.28
N GLY A 38 -7.49 -11.47 -3.56
CA GLY A 38 -7.28 -12.83 -4.06
C GLY A 38 -5.85 -13.01 -4.56
N GLN A 39 -5.69 -13.41 -5.83
CA GLN A 39 -4.39 -13.63 -6.48
C GLN A 39 -3.96 -12.45 -7.36
N LYS A 40 -4.63 -11.29 -7.26
CA LYS A 40 -4.35 -10.12 -8.07
C LYS A 40 -3.69 -9.02 -7.25
N VAL A 41 -2.67 -8.39 -7.84
CA VAL A 41 -1.98 -7.22 -7.30
C VAL A 41 -2.47 -5.99 -8.04
N PHE A 42 -2.96 -5.00 -7.30
CA PHE A 42 -3.41 -3.72 -7.84
C PHE A 42 -2.39 -2.65 -7.48
N VAL A 43 -1.97 -1.85 -8.47
CA VAL A 43 -0.98 -0.79 -8.30
C VAL A 43 -1.53 0.49 -8.89
N VAL A 44 -1.51 1.58 -8.14
CA VAL A 44 -1.91 2.91 -8.59
C VAL A 44 -0.77 3.89 -8.33
N LYS A 45 -0.40 4.67 -9.35
CA LYS A 45 0.43 5.86 -9.20
C LYS A 45 -0.50 7.06 -8.99
N ARG A 46 -0.28 7.84 -7.94
CA ARG A 46 -1.02 9.09 -7.67
C ARG A 46 -0.05 10.20 -7.27
N GLN A 47 -0.43 11.45 -7.49
CA GLN A 47 0.32 12.58 -6.95
C GLN A 47 0.37 12.52 -5.42
N ASN A 48 1.48 12.97 -4.84
CA ASN A 48 1.68 13.05 -3.40
C ASN A 48 1.09 14.34 -2.86
N ASN A 49 -0.23 14.51 -3.02
CA ASN A 49 -0.93 15.66 -2.50
C ASN A 49 -1.16 15.47 -0.99
N GLN A 50 -0.90 16.50 -0.20
CA GLN A 50 -1.32 16.50 1.19
C GLN A 50 -2.85 16.37 1.25
N ARG A 51 -3.34 15.47 2.09
CA ARG A 51 -4.77 15.25 2.26
C ARG A 51 -5.31 16.27 3.25
N GLU A 52 -5.90 17.32 2.72
CA GLU A 52 -6.81 18.17 3.50
C GLU A 52 -8.23 17.62 3.41
N PRO A 53 -9.06 17.81 4.45
CA PRO A 53 -10.48 17.51 4.36
C PRO A 53 -11.09 18.26 3.17
N VAL A 54 -11.82 17.53 2.32
CA VAL A 54 -12.62 18.16 1.27
C VAL A 54 -13.91 18.63 1.92
N THR A 55 -14.18 19.93 1.87
CA THR A 55 -15.50 20.48 2.21
C THR A 55 -16.48 20.04 1.12
N VAL A 56 -17.53 19.31 1.51
CA VAL A 56 -18.59 18.80 0.62
C VAL A 56 -19.83 19.64 0.77
#